data_AF-A0AAW5R325-F1
#
_entry.id   AF-A0AAW5R325-F1
#
_cell.length_a   1.000
_cell.length_b   1.000
_cell.length_c   1.000
_cell.angle_alpha   90.00
_cell.angle_beta   90.00
_cell.angle_gamma   90.00
#
_symmetry.space_group_name_H-M   'P 1'
#
loop_
_entity.id
_entity.type
_entity.pdbx_description
1 polymer ?
#
loop_
_entity_poly.entity_id
_entity_poly.type
_entity_poly.pdbx_seq_one_letter_code
_entity_poly.pdbx_strand_id
1 'polypeptide(L)'
;MLRLSASPHAIAAGFAAGVMVSFTPFVGLHFVLAAILAFVTGGNILASALGTALGNPLTFPFIWAASYRMGLLIMGGNGASHPPIDMSLGLFAHSWDTLMPVLTTMLIGAVPLGIIAWIVFYFLVRTIVRSFQAARQRRFEEHAARKDAVAPTSLGSEG
;
A
#
# COMPACT_ATOMS: atom_id res chain seq x y z
N MET A 1 -8.11 8.37 -27.09
CA MET A 1 -6.79 8.49 -26.46
C MET A 1 -6.96 8.49 -24.93
N LEU A 2 -7.01 7.33 -24.26
CA LEU A 2 -6.85 7.29 -22.80
C LEU A 2 -5.52 6.59 -22.49
N ARG A 3 -4.44 7.38 -22.43
CA ARG A 3 -3.27 6.98 -21.65
C ARG A 3 -3.62 7.21 -20.18
N LEU A 4 -4.35 6.29 -19.57
CA LEU A 4 -4.51 6.19 -18.12
C LEU A 4 -3.20 5.64 -17.51
N SER A 5 -2.04 6.22 -17.86
CA SER A 5 -0.86 6.05 -17.03
C SER A 5 -1.10 6.89 -15.79
N ALA A 6 -1.70 6.28 -14.77
CA ALA A 6 -1.85 6.92 -13.47
C ALA A 6 -0.49 7.50 -13.04
N SER A 7 -0.51 8.72 -12.49
CA SER A 7 0.72 9.41 -12.10
C SER A 7 1.45 8.58 -11.03
N PRO A 8 2.80 8.69 -10.93
CA PRO A 8 3.54 7.99 -9.88
C PRO A 8 3.03 8.30 -8.47
N HIS A 9 2.53 9.52 -8.25
CA HIS A 9 1.88 9.89 -7.01
C HIS A 9 0.59 9.11 -6.77
N ALA A 10 -0.33 9.07 -7.76
CA ALA A 10 -1.60 8.36 -7.59
C ALA A 10 -1.40 6.87 -7.30
N ILE A 11 -0.47 6.21 -7.99
CA ILE A 11 -0.15 4.80 -7.74
C ILE A 11 0.44 4.62 -6.33
N ALA A 12 1.40 5.46 -5.94
CA ALA A 12 2.06 5.36 -4.63
C ALA A 12 1.11 5.66 -3.47
N ALA A 13 0.32 6.74 -3.55
CA ALA A 13 -0.65 7.12 -2.54
C ALA A 13 -1.74 6.05 -2.38
N GLY A 14 -2.25 5.52 -3.50
CA GLY A 14 -3.20 4.42 -3.49
C GLY A 14 -2.62 3.18 -2.81
N PHE A 15 -1.47 2.69 -3.27
CA PHE A 15 -0.83 1.50 -2.70
C PHE A 15 -0.53 1.67 -1.21
N ALA A 16 0.06 2.80 -0.81
CA ALA A 16 0.35 3.11 0.59
C ALA A 16 -0.91 3.16 1.46
N ALA A 17 -2.02 3.70 0.94
CA ALA A 17 -3.31 3.68 1.63
C ALA A 17 -3.81 2.25 1.89
N GLY A 18 -3.67 1.35 0.91
CA GLY A 18 -3.99 -0.06 1.08
C GLY A 18 -3.16 -0.73 2.17
N VAL A 19 -1.84 -0.51 2.14
CA VAL A 19 -0.93 -1.06 3.14
C VAL A 19 -1.24 -0.55 4.54
N MET A 20 -1.45 0.76 4.70
CA MET A 20 -1.80 1.36 5.98
C MET A 20 -3.07 0.73 6.57
N VAL A 21 -4.09 0.57 5.74
CA VAL A 21 -5.37 0.00 6.15
C VAL A 21 -5.21 -1.46 6.59
N SER A 22 -4.29 -2.24 6.01
CA SER A 22 -3.99 -3.61 6.45
C SER A 22 -3.53 -3.72 7.91
N PHE A 23 -3.00 -2.64 8.51
CA PHE A 23 -2.66 -2.61 9.94
C PHE A 23 -3.87 -2.52 10.86
N THR A 24 -5.02 -2.11 10.32
CA THR A 24 -6.26 -2.03 11.10
C THR A 24 -6.86 -3.42 11.31
N PRO A 25 -7.53 -3.67 12.45
CA PRO A 25 -8.12 -4.97 12.75
C PRO A 25 -9.44 -5.24 12.01
N PHE A 26 -9.85 -4.38 11.07
CA PHE A 26 -11.15 -4.44 10.39
C PHE A 26 -11.16 -5.41 9.19
N VAL A 27 -10.92 -6.70 9.44
CA VAL A 27 -10.92 -7.75 8.40
C VAL A 27 -12.23 -7.74 7.63
N GLY A 28 -12.13 -7.71 6.30
CA GLY A 28 -13.27 -7.65 5.38
C GLY A 28 -13.65 -6.23 4.95
N LEU A 29 -13.32 -5.20 5.73
CA LEU A 29 -13.56 -3.80 5.36
C LEU A 29 -12.34 -3.12 4.71
N HIS A 30 -11.19 -3.81 4.65
CA HIS A 30 -9.93 -3.27 4.14
C HIS A 30 -10.05 -2.62 2.76
N PHE A 31 -10.75 -3.24 1.81
CA PHE A 31 -10.90 -2.68 0.46
C PHE A 31 -11.68 -1.36 0.45
N VAL A 32 -12.74 -1.26 1.24
CA VAL A 32 -13.57 -0.05 1.32
C VAL A 32 -12.78 1.07 2.01
N LEU A 33 -12.16 0.77 3.15
CA LEU A 33 -11.34 1.75 3.88
C LEU A 33 -10.14 2.21 3.06
N ALA A 34 -9.49 1.30 2.32
CA ALA A 34 -8.38 1.64 1.43
C ALA A 34 -8.84 2.45 0.22
N ALA A 35 -10.02 2.19 -0.33
CA ALA A 35 -10.59 3.00 -1.40
C ALA A 35 -10.91 4.43 -0.93
N ILE A 36 -11.50 4.58 0.26
CA ILE A 36 -11.77 5.89 0.87
C ILE A 36 -10.47 6.64 1.11
N LEU A 37 -9.49 6.00 1.76
CA LEU A 37 -8.21 6.65 2.06
C LEU A 37 -7.44 7.01 0.78
N ALA A 38 -7.47 6.14 -0.23
CA ALA A 38 -6.90 6.44 -1.55
C ALA A 38 -7.61 7.65 -2.19
N PHE A 39 -8.94 7.69 -2.17
CA PHE A 39 -9.70 8.82 -2.70
C PHE A 39 -9.32 10.15 -2.01
N VAL A 40 -9.26 10.16 -0.67
CA VAL A 40 -8.90 11.36 0.12
C VAL A 40 -7.46 11.82 -0.16
N THR A 41 -6.54 10.89 -0.40
CA THR A 41 -5.12 11.19 -0.65
C THR A 41 -4.79 11.45 -2.13
N GLY A 42 -5.79 11.49 -3.03
CA GLY A 42 -5.55 11.61 -4.48
C GLY A 42 -4.89 10.36 -5.11
N GLY A 43 -5.01 9.23 -4.43
CA GLY A 43 -4.50 7.92 -4.83
C GLY A 43 -5.40 7.17 -5.81
N ASN A 44 -4.82 6.16 -6.45
CA ASN A 44 -5.52 5.26 -7.36
C ASN A 44 -6.20 4.12 -6.58
N ILE A 45 -7.51 3.96 -6.74
CA ILE A 45 -8.31 2.94 -6.03
C ILE A 45 -7.88 1.51 -6.37
N LEU A 46 -7.50 1.22 -7.62
CA LEU A 46 -6.99 -0.10 -7.99
C LEU A 46 -5.64 -0.39 -7.32
N ALA A 47 -4.76 0.61 -7.26
CA ALA A 47 -3.49 0.50 -6.55
C ALA A 47 -3.69 0.28 -5.04
N SER A 48 -4.74 0.87 -4.43
CA SER A 48 -5.03 0.63 -3.01
C SER A 48 -5.54 -0.78 -2.74
N ALA A 49 -6.35 -1.36 -3.63
CA ALA A 49 -6.71 -2.77 -3.55
C ALA A 49 -5.50 -3.72 -3.66
N LEU A 50 -4.48 -3.36 -4.43
CA LEU A 50 -3.21 -4.11 -4.44
C LEU A 50 -2.43 -3.94 -3.14
N GLY A 51 -2.41 -2.72 -2.59
CA GLY A 51 -1.80 -2.46 -1.28
C GLY A 51 -2.44 -3.26 -0.15
N THR A 52 -3.76 -3.44 -0.17
CA THR A 52 -4.46 -4.25 0.84
C THR A 52 -4.10 -5.73 0.79
N ALA A 53 -3.65 -6.25 -0.36
CA ALA A 53 -3.23 -7.66 -0.48
C ALA A 53 -1.97 -7.99 0.37
N LEU A 54 -1.25 -6.97 0.85
CA LEU A 54 -0.18 -7.14 1.84
C LEU A 54 -0.74 -7.54 3.21
N GLY A 55 -2.01 -7.22 3.51
CA GLY A 55 -2.78 -7.80 4.62
C GLY A 55 -3.54 -9.03 4.13
N ASN A 56 -2.99 -10.21 4.36
CA ASN A 56 -3.58 -11.50 3.99
C ASN A 56 -3.43 -12.49 5.15
N PRO A 57 -4.10 -13.66 5.13
CA PRO A 57 -4.08 -14.61 6.25
C PRO A 57 -2.68 -15.00 6.75
N LEU A 58 -1.67 -14.96 5.88
CA LEU A 58 -0.29 -15.24 6.25
C LEU A 58 0.37 -14.05 6.97
N THR A 59 0.07 -12.81 6.59
CA THR A 59 0.69 -11.61 7.18
C THR A 59 -0.06 -11.06 8.39
N PHE A 60 -1.37 -11.30 8.49
CA PHE A 60 -2.20 -10.79 9.59
C PHE A 60 -1.69 -11.16 10.99
N PRO A 61 -1.25 -12.40 11.28
CA PRO A 61 -0.72 -12.73 12.60
C PRO A 61 0.45 -11.83 13.02
N PHE A 62 1.33 -11.49 12.08
CA PHE A 62 2.47 -10.61 12.33
C PHE A 62 2.04 -9.15 12.51
N ILE A 63 1.14 -8.67 11.63
CA ILE A 63 0.60 -7.31 11.71
C ILE A 63 -0.12 -7.10 13.05
N TRP A 64 -0.94 -8.07 13.47
CA TRP A 64 -1.69 -8.00 14.71
C TRP A 64 -0.80 -8.07 15.95
N ALA A 65 0.21 -8.96 15.94
CA ALA A 65 1.18 -9.00 17.01
C ALA A 65 1.96 -7.68 17.14
N ALA A 66 2.35 -7.08 16.02
CA ALA A 66 3.03 -5.79 15.99
C ALA A 66 2.13 -4.64 16.49
N SER A 67 0.88 -4.56 16.01
CA SER A 67 -0.06 -3.51 16.40
C SER A 67 -0.49 -3.64 17.86
N TYR A 68 -0.71 -4.85 18.35
CA TYR A 68 -1.00 -5.09 19.76
C TYR A 68 0.18 -4.70 20.66
N ARG A 69 1.40 -5.15 20.34
CA ARG A 69 2.61 -4.77 21.10
C ARG A 69 2.84 -3.26 21.10
N MET A 70 2.68 -2.61 19.95
CA MET A 70 2.79 -1.16 19.86
C MET A 70 1.73 -0.46 20.71
N GLY A 71 0.48 -0.95 20.69
CA GLY A 71 -0.59 -0.43 21.53
C GLY A 71 -0.28 -0.55 23.02
N LEU A 72 0.20 -1.72 23.46
CA LEU A 72 0.65 -1.94 24.84
C LEU A 72 1.76 -0.98 25.24
N LEU A 73 2.76 -0.77 24.37
CA LEU A 73 3.86 0.18 24.63
C LEU A 73 3.33 1.60 24.81
N ILE A 74 2.41 2.05 23.95
CA ILE A 74 1.82 3.40 24.01
C ILE A 74 0.99 3.60 25.28
N MET A 75 0.27 2.58 25.74
CA MET A 75 -0.53 2.63 26.96
C MET A 75 0.29 2.35 28.23
N GLY A 76 1.61 2.26 28.14
CA GLY A 76 2.50 2.03 29.28
C GLY A 76 2.33 0.64 29.92
N GLY A 77 1.98 -0.37 29.15
CA GLY A 77 1.76 -1.75 29.62
C GLY A 77 0.41 -1.97 30.32
N ASN A 78 -0.36 -0.90 30.56
CA ASN A 78 -1.69 -0.95 31.19
C ASN A 78 -2.82 -1.17 30.18
N GLY A 79 -2.48 -1.55 28.95
CA GLY A 79 -3.38 -1.89 27.85
C GLY A 79 -4.14 -3.18 28.13
N ALA A 80 -4.92 -3.13 29.20
CA ALA A 80 -5.72 -4.14 29.81
C ALA A 80 -4.96 -5.40 30.28
N SER A 81 -5.07 -5.64 31.59
CA SER A 81 -4.69 -6.88 32.29
C SER A 81 -5.53 -8.07 31.78
N HIS A 82 -5.34 -8.45 30.52
CA HIS A 82 -6.10 -9.51 29.89
C HIS A 82 -5.25 -10.75 29.67
N PRO A 83 -5.83 -11.94 29.87
CA PRO A 83 -5.13 -13.19 29.70
C PRO A 83 -4.54 -13.28 28.29
N PRO A 84 -3.40 -13.97 28.11
CA PRO A 84 -2.79 -14.15 26.81
C PRO A 84 -3.82 -14.80 25.87
N ILE A 85 -4.37 -14.00 24.96
CA ILE A 85 -5.28 -14.51 23.94
C ILE A 85 -4.43 -15.33 23.00
N ASP A 86 -4.80 -16.61 22.87
CA ASP A 86 -4.20 -17.48 21.89
C ASP A 86 -4.63 -17.05 20.48
N MET A 87 -3.82 -16.16 19.90
CA MET A 87 -4.00 -15.65 18.55
C MET A 87 -3.88 -16.75 17.47
N SER A 88 -3.49 -17.98 17.84
CA SER A 88 -3.37 -19.11 16.90
C SER A 88 -4.72 -19.67 16.45
N LEU A 89 -5.76 -19.59 17.29
CA LEU A 89 -7.13 -20.01 16.97
C LEU A 89 -7.93 -18.95 16.20
N GLY A 90 -7.35 -17.76 16.02
CA GLY A 90 -7.97 -16.63 15.33
C GLY A 90 -8.89 -15.82 16.25
N LEU A 91 -8.85 -14.49 16.07
CA LEU A 91 -9.63 -13.53 16.85
C LEU A 91 -11.14 -13.83 16.85
N PHE A 92 -11.67 -14.47 15.79
CA PHE A 92 -13.10 -14.76 15.65
C PHE A 92 -13.64 -15.85 16.59
N ALA A 93 -12.77 -16.58 17.30
CA ALA A 93 -13.19 -17.62 18.25
C ALA A 93 -13.58 -17.07 19.64
N HIS A 94 -13.31 -15.80 19.92
CA HIS A 94 -13.53 -15.18 21.23
C HIS A 94 -14.81 -14.35 21.31
N SER A 95 -15.36 -14.19 22.52
CA SER A 95 -16.52 -13.34 22.77
C SER A 95 -16.20 -11.86 22.52
N TRP A 96 -17.23 -11.09 22.17
CA TRP A 96 -17.09 -9.66 21.91
C TRP A 96 -16.47 -8.88 23.08
N ASP A 97 -16.84 -9.20 24.32
CA ASP A 97 -16.30 -8.57 25.53
C ASP A 97 -14.79 -8.83 25.71
N THR A 98 -14.30 -9.96 25.20
CA THR A 98 -12.87 -10.30 25.22
C THR A 98 -12.13 -9.61 24.07
N LEU A 99 -12.78 -9.46 22.91
CA LEU A 99 -12.18 -8.88 21.72
C LEU A 99 -12.08 -7.37 21.78
N MET A 100 -13.08 -6.69 22.32
CA MET A 100 -13.14 -5.22 22.30
C MET A 100 -11.88 -4.55 22.87
N PRO A 101 -11.37 -4.94 24.05
CA PRO A 101 -10.13 -4.37 24.60
C PRO A 101 -8.89 -4.66 23.75
N VAL A 102 -8.84 -5.83 23.10
CA VAL A 102 -7.73 -6.21 22.24
C VAL A 102 -7.76 -5.44 20.93
N LEU A 103 -8.94 -5.29 20.33
CA LEU A 103 -9.15 -4.51 19.12
C LEU A 103 -8.81 -3.03 19.34
N THR A 104 -9.20 -2.44 20.48
CA THR A 104 -8.84 -1.05 20.80
C THR A 104 -7.35 -0.89 21.01
N THR A 105 -6.70 -1.82 21.74
CA THR A 105 -5.24 -1.84 21.90
C THR A 105 -4.53 -1.93 20.55
N MET A 106 -4.97 -2.85 19.69
CA MET A 106 -4.43 -3.00 18.33
C MET A 106 -4.65 -1.75 17.50
N LEU A 107 -5.82 -1.11 17.58
CA LEU A 107 -6.11 0.10 16.82
C LEU A 107 -5.17 1.25 17.22
N ILE A 108 -4.91 1.42 18.52
CA ILE A 108 -3.96 2.42 19.03
C ILE A 108 -2.57 2.19 18.44
N GLY A 109 -2.09 0.94 18.44
CA GLY A 109 -0.78 0.62 17.86
C GLY A 109 -0.75 0.62 16.33
N ALA A 110 -1.89 0.38 15.68
CA ALA A 110 -2.03 0.40 14.23
C ALA A 110 -1.87 1.80 13.65
N VAL A 111 -2.24 2.86 14.37
CA VAL A 111 -2.09 4.25 13.89
C VAL A 111 -0.63 4.60 13.57
N PRO A 112 0.33 4.54 14.53
CA PRO A 112 1.72 4.88 14.24
C PRO A 112 2.38 3.90 13.26
N LEU A 113 2.12 2.60 13.40
CA LEU A 113 2.66 1.59 12.46
C LEU A 113 2.14 1.81 11.03
N GLY A 114 0.85 2.08 10.90
CA GLY A 114 0.20 2.36 9.63
C GLY A 114 0.72 3.64 8.99
N ILE A 115 0.95 4.71 9.76
CA ILE A 115 1.57 5.96 9.26
C ILE A 115 2.99 5.70 8.78
N ILE A 116 3.81 4.99 9.56
CA ILE A 116 5.18 4.64 9.17
C ILE A 116 5.17 3.83 7.88
N ALA A 117 4.33 2.78 7.82
CA ALA A 117 4.18 1.96 6.63
C ALA A 117 3.71 2.79 5.43
N TRP A 118 2.73 3.68 5.61
CA TRP A 118 2.25 4.58 4.56
C TRP A 118 3.39 5.42 3.98
N ILE A 119 4.19 6.06 4.84
CA ILE A 119 5.34 6.88 4.42
C ILE A 119 6.35 6.03 3.64
N VAL A 120 6.76 4.90 4.21
CA VAL A 120 7.77 4.01 3.61
C VAL A 120 7.31 3.52 2.24
N PHE A 121 6.10 2.96 2.15
CA PHE A 121 5.57 2.42 0.91
C PHE A 121 5.26 3.51 -0.11
N TYR A 122 4.82 4.69 0.31
CA TYR A 122 4.63 5.83 -0.58
C TYR A 122 5.93 6.18 -1.30
N PHE A 123 7.03 6.38 -0.57
CA PHE A 123 8.32 6.73 -1.18
C PHE A 123 8.90 5.57 -2.00
N LEU A 124 8.79 4.34 -1.52
CA LEU A 124 9.25 3.15 -2.23
C LEU A 124 8.53 3.00 -3.57
N VAL A 125 7.21 2.94 -3.56
CA VAL A 125 6.40 2.77 -4.79
C VAL A 125 6.58 3.96 -5.71
N ARG A 126 6.61 5.19 -5.20
CA ARG A 126 6.84 6.39 -6.02
C ARG A 126 8.18 6.33 -6.74
N THR A 127 9.23 5.88 -6.06
CA THR A 127 10.58 5.77 -6.64
C THR A 127 10.62 4.68 -7.72
N ILE A 128 10.04 3.51 -7.43
CA ILE A 128 9.94 2.40 -8.40
C ILE A 128 9.14 2.83 -9.63
N VAL A 129 7.95 3.39 -9.46
CA VAL A 129 7.11 3.79 -10.60
C VAL A 129 7.78 4.88 -11.43
N ARG A 130 8.46 5.85 -10.80
CA ARG A 130 9.22 6.88 -11.54
C ARG A 130 10.38 6.30 -12.32
N SER A 131 11.14 5.35 -11.76
CA SER A 131 12.27 4.73 -12.46
C SER A 131 11.80 3.91 -13.65
N PHE A 132 10.71 3.14 -13.50
CA PHE A 132 10.10 2.39 -14.59
C PHE A 132 9.57 3.30 -15.71
N GLN A 133 8.92 4.41 -15.37
CA GLN A 133 8.43 5.37 -16.36
C GLN A 133 9.59 6.07 -17.11
N ALA A 134 10.64 6.47 -16.40
CA ALA A 134 11.83 7.07 -17.00
C ALA A 134 12.56 6.09 -17.94
N ALA A 135 12.71 4.83 -17.53
CA ALA A 135 13.31 3.79 -18.37
C ALA A 135 12.47 3.51 -19.63
N ARG A 136 11.13 3.51 -19.50
CA ARG A 136 10.23 3.33 -20.64
C ARG A 136 10.34 4.48 -21.64
N GLN A 137 10.49 5.71 -21.16
CA GLN A 137 10.62 6.88 -22.04
C GLN A 137 11.92 6.85 -22.84
N ARG A 138 13.05 6.49 -22.22
CA ARG A 138 14.33 6.29 -22.91
C ARG A 138 14.24 5.27 -24.04
N ARG A 139 13.55 4.14 -23.81
CA ARG A 139 13.34 3.13 -24.86
C ARG A 139 12.56 3.68 -26.04
N PHE A 140 11.55 4.52 -25.82
CA PHE A 140 10.81 5.14 -26.94
C PHE A 140 11.67 6.13 -27.72
N GLU A 141 12.49 6.92 -27.04
CA GLU A 141 13.44 7.86 -27.67
C GLU A 141 14.48 7.11 -28.51
N GLU A 142 15.05 6.02 -27.98
CA GLU A 142 15.96 5.14 -28.72
C GLU A 142 15.31 4.54 -29.97
N HIS A 143 14.04 4.12 -29.89
CA HIS A 143 13.31 3.55 -31.03
C HIS A 143 12.91 4.62 -32.06
N ALA A 144 12.64 5.86 -31.64
CA ALA A 144 12.39 6.99 -32.54
C ALA A 144 13.69 7.41 -33.25
N ALA A 145 14.78 7.60 -32.52
CA ALA A 145 16.09 7.94 -33.08
C ALA A 145 16.60 6.89 -34.06
N ARG A 146 16.36 5.60 -33.79
CA ARG A 146 16.71 4.50 -34.72
C ARG A 146 15.87 4.52 -36.00
N LYS A 147 14.61 4.97 -35.95
CA LYS A 147 13.78 5.12 -37.16
C LYS A 147 14.23 6.30 -38.01
N ASP A 148 14.58 7.42 -37.39
CA ASP A 148 15.05 8.61 -38.09
C ASP A 148 16.44 8.39 -38.73
N ALA A 149 17.30 7.60 -38.10
CA ALA A 149 18.61 7.23 -38.66
C ALA A 149 18.56 6.24 -39.84
N VAL A 150 17.43 5.53 -40.04
CA VAL A 150 17.25 4.53 -41.11
C VAL A 150 16.49 5.09 -42.31
N ALA A 151 15.85 6.27 -42.20
CA ALA A 151 15.21 6.94 -43.33
C ALA A 151 16.29 7.57 -44.24
N PRO A 152 16.64 6.95 -45.40
CA PRO A 152 17.72 7.45 -46.23
C PRO A 152 17.22 8.62 -47.09
N THR A 153 18.04 9.66 -47.15
CA THR A 153 18.28 10.55 -48.27
C THR A 153 17.89 9.95 -49.63
N SER A 154 16.65 10.11 -50.09
CA SER A 154 16.19 9.57 -51.39
C SER A 154 15.49 10.58 -52.31
N LEU A 155 15.68 11.89 -52.15
CA LEU A 155 15.04 12.88 -53.03
C LEU A 155 15.97 14.04 -53.44
N GLY A 156 17.23 13.74 -53.75
CA GLY A 156 18.20 14.80 -54.04
C GLY A 156 19.36 14.41 -54.92
N SER A 157 19.13 13.77 -56.06
CA SER A 157 19.95 13.91 -57.27
C SER A 157 19.47 12.88 -58.29
N GLU A 158 18.69 13.30 -59.29
CA GLU A 158 18.93 13.02 -60.72
C GLU A 158 18.22 14.14 -61.49
N GLY A 159 19.03 14.94 -62.19
CA GLY A 159 18.59 15.98 -63.12
C GLY A 159 18.77 15.52 -64.56
#